data_AF-Q2IGZ2-F1
#
_entry.id   AF-Q2IGZ2-F1
#
_cell.length_a   1.000
_cell.length_b   1.000
_cell.length_c   1.000
_cell.angle_alpha   90.00
_cell.angle_beta   90.00
_cell.angle_gamma   90.00
#
_symmetry.space_group_name_H-M   'P 1'
#
loop_
_entity.id
_entity.type
_entity.pdbx_description
1 polymer ?
#
loop_
_entity_poly.entity_id
_entity_poly.type
_entity_poly.pdbx_seq_one_letter_code
_entity_poly.pdbx_strand_id
1 'polypeptide(L)'
;MRTTRIALALAALAAAGCGSSSHDSGPTELTGTVRGQPFTVVEAAFAGPETSNACTIDIPGLPAPVPYAPSSVLLGFSRSPGLCQTLTTPCAMKKSFGLVGGLLVHARISLTGADVTAPPLDAAGYPVVADPGNLTPDATGAVRVGIFSANETDDACVDKASIDATGTATISAISANEIRGSLDLTFEDGGKLAGPFVATRCAVTYDACTPAPPICNGTPTCN
;
A
#
# COMPACT_ATOMS: atom_id res chain seq x y z
N MET A 1 -5.15 15.17 25.55
CA MET A 1 -5.27 13.74 25.20
C MET A 1 -4.63 13.54 23.83
N ARG A 2 -3.39 13.04 23.79
CA ARG A 2 -2.68 12.76 22.54
C ARG A 2 -3.15 11.38 22.08
N THR A 3 -4.10 11.34 21.16
CA THR A 3 -4.40 10.16 20.36
C THR A 3 -3.10 9.71 19.70
N THR A 4 -2.67 8.49 20.00
CA THR A 4 -1.54 7.82 19.37
C THR A 4 -1.93 7.63 17.90
N ARG A 5 -1.66 8.65 17.07
CA ARG A 5 -1.89 8.62 15.64
C ARG A 5 -1.04 7.47 15.09
N ILE A 6 -1.69 6.44 14.57
CA ILE A 6 -1.05 5.49 13.65
C ILE A 6 -0.68 6.34 12.43
N ALA A 7 0.47 7.01 12.51
CA ALA A 7 1.07 7.73 11.40
C ALA A 7 1.52 6.64 10.44
N LEU A 8 0.61 6.23 9.55
CA LEU A 8 0.89 5.38 8.42
C LEU A 8 1.83 6.18 7.51
N ALA A 9 3.12 6.09 7.80
CA ALA A 9 4.15 6.74 7.03
C ALA A 9 4.26 6.01 5.68
N LEU A 10 3.53 6.49 4.67
CA LEU A 10 3.78 6.20 3.24
C LEU A 10 5.14 6.78 2.76
N ALA A 11 6.14 6.82 3.63
CA ALA A 11 7.45 7.43 3.41
C ALA A 11 8.57 6.45 3.77
N ALA A 12 8.66 5.32 3.07
CA ALA A 12 9.94 4.69 2.78
C ALA A 12 9.80 3.76 1.59
N LEU A 13 10.07 4.32 0.42
CA LEU A 13 10.36 3.59 -0.80
C LEU A 13 11.72 4.09 -1.25
N ALA A 14 12.77 3.64 -0.54
CA ALA A 14 14.15 3.91 -0.88
C ALA A 14 15.08 2.74 -0.45
N ALA A 15 15.87 2.31 -1.44
CA ALA A 15 17.12 1.54 -1.49
C ALA A 15 17.10 0.00 -1.38
N ALA A 16 17.09 -0.72 -2.52
CA ALA A 16 18.19 -1.57 -3.00
C ALA A 16 17.73 -2.43 -4.21
N GLY A 17 18.61 -2.59 -5.21
CA GLY A 17 18.27 -3.19 -6.50
C GLY A 17 18.24 -4.71 -6.54
N CYS A 18 17.49 -5.25 -7.51
CA CYS A 18 17.75 -6.56 -8.08
C CYS A 18 17.37 -6.60 -9.57
N GLY A 19 18.33 -7.05 -10.38
CA GLY A 19 18.15 -7.86 -11.58
C GLY A 19 17.15 -7.41 -12.64
N SER A 20 17.68 -6.80 -13.70
CA SER A 20 16.98 -6.64 -14.97
C SER A 20 16.46 -7.99 -15.48
N SER A 21 15.17 -8.22 -15.30
CA SER A 21 14.41 -9.14 -16.13
C SER A 21 13.26 -8.32 -16.70
N SER A 22 13.27 -8.14 -18.01
CA SER A 22 12.23 -7.50 -18.79
C SER A 22 10.91 -8.21 -18.55
N HIS A 23 10.15 -7.72 -17.58
CA HIS A 23 8.77 -8.13 -17.36
C HIS A 23 7.91 -7.16 -18.12
N ASP A 24 7.22 -7.68 -19.14
CA ASP A 24 6.11 -6.97 -19.78
C ASP A 24 5.07 -6.70 -18.68
N SER A 25 5.04 -5.46 -18.18
CA SER A 25 3.99 -5.00 -17.31
C SER A 25 2.69 -5.11 -18.09
N GLY A 26 1.80 -6.01 -17.66
CA GLY A 26 0.51 -6.21 -18.30
C GLY A 26 -0.22 -4.86 -18.47
N PRO A 27 -1.00 -4.69 -19.54
CA PRO A 27 -1.68 -3.42 -19.80
C PRO A 27 -2.59 -3.07 -18.62
N THR A 28 -2.46 -1.85 -18.11
CA THR A 28 -3.37 -1.28 -17.11
C THR A 28 -4.28 -0.28 -17.79
N GLU A 29 -5.59 -0.38 -17.61
CA GLU A 29 -6.56 0.62 -18.07
C GLU A 29 -6.93 1.63 -16.96
N LEU A 30 -6.18 1.59 -15.86
CA LEU A 30 -6.33 2.48 -14.71
C LEU A 30 -5.96 3.91 -15.09
N THR A 31 -6.95 4.80 -15.11
CA THR A 31 -6.79 6.18 -15.58
C THR A 31 -7.60 7.15 -14.73
N GLY A 32 -7.24 8.43 -14.82
CA GLY A 32 -7.95 9.47 -14.10
C GLY A 32 -7.20 10.79 -14.05
N THR A 33 -7.35 11.51 -12.95
CA THR A 33 -6.72 12.79 -12.65
C THR A 33 -6.17 12.84 -11.24
N VAL A 34 -5.00 13.45 -11.09
CA VAL A 34 -4.33 13.73 -9.82
C VAL A 34 -3.85 15.18 -9.90
N ARG A 35 -4.20 16.03 -8.93
CA ARG A 35 -3.88 17.48 -8.94
C ARG A 35 -4.36 18.20 -10.20
N GLY A 36 -5.53 17.81 -10.69
CA GLY A 36 -6.10 18.33 -11.93
C GLY A 36 -5.33 17.96 -13.21
N GLN A 37 -4.29 17.13 -13.11
CA GLN A 37 -3.53 16.64 -14.25
C GLN A 37 -3.96 15.22 -14.62
N PRO A 38 -4.01 14.87 -15.92
CA PRO A 38 -4.26 13.49 -16.35
C PRO A 38 -3.24 12.52 -15.74
N PHE A 39 -3.73 11.42 -15.19
CA PHE A 39 -2.95 10.34 -14.61
C PHE A 39 -3.33 9.03 -15.31
N THR A 40 -2.51 8.61 -16.27
CA THR A 40 -2.64 7.32 -16.94
C THR A 40 -1.58 6.40 -16.39
N VAL A 41 -1.99 5.28 -15.80
CA VAL A 41 -1.05 4.29 -15.27
C VAL A 41 -0.37 3.59 -16.44
N VAL A 42 0.96 3.54 -16.36
CA VAL A 42 1.83 2.82 -17.29
C VAL A 42 2.32 1.53 -16.64
N GLU A 43 2.52 1.54 -15.32
CA GLU A 43 2.98 0.38 -14.57
C GLU A 43 2.28 0.33 -13.21
N ALA A 44 1.85 -0.87 -12.84
CA ALA A 44 1.38 -1.21 -11.50
C ALA A 44 2.27 -2.29 -10.91
N ALA A 45 2.59 -2.18 -9.63
CA ALA A 45 3.43 -3.16 -8.95
C ALA A 45 2.98 -3.39 -7.51
N PHE A 46 3.40 -4.50 -6.91
CA PHE A 46 3.02 -4.86 -5.55
C PHE A 46 4.14 -5.48 -4.72
N ALA A 47 4.03 -5.39 -3.39
CA ALA A 47 4.87 -6.09 -2.43
C ALA A 47 4.01 -6.87 -1.42
N GLY A 48 4.46 -8.06 -1.03
CA GLY A 48 3.67 -9.05 -0.28
C GLY A 48 3.04 -10.12 -1.19
N PRO A 49 1.86 -10.69 -0.83
CA PRO A 49 1.14 -10.49 0.42
C PRO A 49 1.96 -10.90 1.63
N GLU A 50 1.89 -10.12 2.70
CA GLU A 50 2.50 -10.46 3.98
C GLU A 50 1.41 -10.86 4.97
N THR A 51 1.71 -11.83 5.83
CA THR A 51 0.78 -12.30 6.86
C THR A 51 1.49 -12.40 8.19
N SER A 52 0.85 -11.94 9.26
CA SER A 52 1.36 -12.17 10.61
C SER A 52 0.25 -12.59 11.56
N ASN A 53 0.53 -13.56 12.42
CA ASN A 53 -0.39 -14.06 13.46
C ASN A 53 0.03 -13.63 14.87
N ALA A 54 1.10 -12.85 15.00
CA ALA A 54 1.76 -12.56 16.26
C ALA A 54 1.75 -11.07 16.63
N CYS A 55 0.87 -10.28 16.01
CA CYS A 55 0.81 -8.85 16.27
C CYS A 55 0.02 -8.55 17.54
N THR A 56 0.42 -7.51 18.26
CA THR A 56 -0.28 -7.00 19.42
C THR A 56 -0.41 -5.48 19.35
N ILE A 57 -1.50 -4.95 19.87
CA ILE A 57 -1.71 -3.50 20.01
C ILE A 57 -2.04 -3.16 21.46
N ASP A 58 -1.34 -2.15 21.99
CA ASP A 58 -1.61 -1.60 23.31
C ASP A 58 -2.76 -0.60 23.24
N ILE A 59 -3.90 -0.96 23.84
CA ILE A 59 -5.07 -0.08 23.94
C ILE A 59 -5.12 0.49 25.37
N PRO A 60 -5.03 1.83 25.53
CA PRO A 60 -5.16 2.46 26.84
C PRO A 60 -6.45 2.05 27.54
N GLY A 61 -6.34 1.57 28.77
CA GLY A 61 -7.48 1.13 29.59
C GLY A 61 -7.78 -0.38 29.52
N LEU A 62 -7.09 -1.15 28.67
CA LEU A 62 -7.12 -2.61 28.73
C LEU A 62 -5.97 -3.17 29.59
N PRO A 63 -6.20 -4.29 30.30
CA PRO A 63 -5.21 -4.86 31.20
C PRO A 63 -4.06 -5.60 30.49
N ALA A 64 -4.21 -5.92 29.19
CA ALA A 64 -3.22 -6.61 28.38
C ALA A 64 -3.29 -6.12 26.92
N PRO A 65 -2.20 -6.28 26.14
CA PRO A 65 -2.21 -5.99 24.71
C PRO A 65 -3.24 -6.87 23.98
N VAL A 66 -3.92 -6.29 22.99
CA VAL A 66 -4.92 -7.01 22.19
C VAL A 66 -4.23 -7.70 21.01
N PRO A 67 -4.35 -9.03 20.85
CA PRO A 67 -3.79 -9.73 19.71
C PRO A 67 -4.58 -9.40 18.43
N TYR A 68 -3.85 -9.19 17.34
CA TYR A 68 -4.41 -9.05 16.00
C TYR A 68 -3.54 -9.77 14.97
N ALA A 69 -4.16 -10.18 13.87
CA ALA A 69 -3.48 -10.90 12.79
C ALA A 69 -3.85 -10.29 11.43
N PRO A 70 -2.95 -9.52 10.80
CA PRO A 70 -3.16 -8.94 9.48
C PRO A 70 -2.61 -9.81 8.36
N SER A 71 -3.33 -9.80 7.24
CA SER A 71 -2.78 -10.01 5.90
C SER A 71 -2.81 -8.69 5.15
N SER A 72 -1.75 -8.35 4.43
CA SER A 72 -1.66 -7.09 3.73
C SER A 72 -0.91 -7.19 2.40
N VAL A 73 -1.13 -6.21 1.54
CA VAL A 73 -0.38 -6.02 0.30
C VAL A 73 -0.19 -4.52 0.05
N LEU A 74 1.03 -4.16 -0.33
CA LEU A 74 1.35 -2.82 -0.84
C LEU A 74 1.16 -2.81 -2.34
N LEU A 75 0.50 -1.78 -2.86
CA LEU A 75 0.26 -1.53 -4.27
C LEU A 75 0.85 -0.17 -4.65
N GLY A 76 1.44 -0.09 -5.84
CA GLY A 76 1.91 1.16 -6.43
C GLY A 76 1.48 1.28 -7.88
N PHE A 77 1.19 2.50 -8.32
CA PHE A 77 0.76 2.84 -9.66
C PHE A 77 1.51 4.07 -10.16
N SER A 78 2.21 3.95 -11.27
CA SER A 78 3.01 5.04 -11.83
C SER A 78 2.60 5.39 -13.25
N ARG A 79 2.78 6.66 -13.60
CA ARG A 79 2.68 7.19 -14.98
C ARG A 79 3.91 6.89 -15.82
N SER A 80 4.80 6.06 -15.33
CA SER A 80 6.13 5.86 -15.86
C SER A 80 6.57 4.43 -15.62
N PRO A 81 7.29 3.81 -16.59
CA PRO A 81 7.90 2.52 -16.34
C PRO A 81 9.06 2.68 -15.34
N GLY A 82 9.43 1.57 -14.74
CA GLY A 82 10.48 1.42 -13.76
C GLY A 82 9.99 1.50 -12.32
N LEU A 83 8.72 1.20 -12.03
CA LEU A 83 8.12 1.41 -10.71
C LEU A 83 8.93 0.66 -9.64
N CYS A 84 9.14 -0.64 -9.77
CA CYS A 84 9.92 -1.41 -8.78
C CYS A 84 11.34 -0.85 -8.54
N GLN A 85 11.98 -0.25 -9.54
CA GLN A 85 13.28 0.41 -9.38
C GLN A 85 13.14 1.80 -8.74
N THR A 86 12.15 2.59 -9.13
CA THR A 86 11.87 3.92 -8.54
C THR A 86 11.42 3.84 -7.08
N LEU A 87 10.81 2.71 -6.67
CA LEU A 87 10.54 2.40 -5.26
C LEU A 87 11.81 2.26 -4.42
N THR A 88 13.00 2.26 -5.04
CA THR A 88 14.27 2.18 -4.34
C THR A 88 15.13 3.44 -4.52
N THR A 89 14.92 4.23 -5.57
CA THR A 89 15.67 5.48 -5.78
C THR A 89 14.82 6.46 -6.60
N PRO A 90 13.73 7.00 -6.01
CA PRO A 90 12.70 7.74 -6.77
C PRO A 90 13.30 8.91 -7.54
N CYS A 91 14.27 9.58 -6.93
CA CYS A 91 14.93 10.77 -7.48
C CYS A 91 16.24 10.53 -8.23
N ALA A 92 16.79 9.32 -8.21
CA ALA A 92 17.97 9.01 -9.03
C ALA A 92 17.58 8.70 -10.48
N MET A 93 16.33 8.31 -10.72
CA MET A 93 15.87 7.83 -12.03
C MET A 93 14.98 8.83 -12.78
N LYS A 94 14.10 9.59 -12.09
CA LYS A 94 13.22 10.58 -12.72
C LYS A 94 12.99 11.80 -11.81
N LYS A 95 13.24 12.99 -12.36
CA LYS A 95 12.76 14.25 -11.77
C LYS A 95 11.24 14.35 -11.91
N SER A 96 10.54 14.97 -10.96
CA SER A 96 9.08 15.11 -10.99
C SER A 96 8.32 13.80 -11.18
N PHE A 97 8.53 12.85 -10.27
CA PHE A 97 7.86 11.54 -10.29
C PHE A 97 6.47 11.64 -9.66
N GLY A 98 5.48 10.94 -10.23
CA GLY A 98 4.12 10.83 -9.68
C GLY A 98 3.73 9.38 -9.46
N LEU A 99 3.24 9.08 -8.26
CA LEU A 99 2.88 7.74 -7.77
C LEU A 99 1.54 7.82 -7.05
N VAL A 100 0.68 6.84 -7.30
CA VAL A 100 -0.40 6.50 -6.37
C VAL A 100 0.02 5.23 -5.66
N GLY A 101 0.17 5.31 -4.34
CA GLY A 101 0.55 4.18 -3.49
C GLY A 101 -0.60 3.81 -2.59
N GLY A 102 -0.73 2.54 -2.23
CA GLY A 102 -1.69 2.12 -1.23
C GLY A 102 -1.37 0.82 -0.54
N LEU A 103 -2.02 0.62 0.60
CA LEU A 103 -1.96 -0.58 1.41
C LEU A 103 -3.37 -1.16 1.50
N LEU A 104 -3.53 -2.41 1.11
CA LEU A 104 -4.74 -3.18 1.41
C LEU A 104 -4.47 -4.07 2.61
N VAL A 105 -5.39 -4.06 3.57
CA VAL A 105 -5.30 -4.85 4.81
C VAL A 105 -6.59 -5.62 5.02
N HIS A 106 -6.45 -6.90 5.36
CA HIS A 106 -7.49 -7.70 5.97
C HIS A 106 -6.96 -8.25 7.29
N ALA A 107 -7.50 -7.80 8.40
CA ALA A 107 -7.04 -8.18 9.73
C ALA A 107 -8.17 -8.79 10.56
N ARG A 108 -7.79 -9.64 11.52
CA ARG A 108 -8.69 -10.12 12.57
C ARG A 108 -8.16 -9.71 13.94
N ILE A 109 -9.04 -9.22 14.79
CA ILE A 109 -8.75 -8.75 16.15
C ILE A 109 -9.51 -9.63 17.14
N SER A 110 -8.84 -10.09 18.21
CA SER A 110 -9.49 -10.85 19.28
C SER A 110 -9.47 -10.08 20.59
N LEU A 111 -10.65 -9.65 21.03
CA LEU A 111 -10.82 -8.97 22.33
C LEU A 111 -10.80 -9.94 23.52
N THR A 112 -10.78 -11.25 23.27
CA THR A 112 -10.80 -12.29 24.32
C THR A 112 -9.39 -12.74 24.73
N GLY A 113 -8.34 -12.23 24.07
CA GLY A 113 -6.96 -12.65 24.27
C GLY A 113 -6.62 -14.00 23.63
N ALA A 114 -7.56 -14.65 22.94
CA ALA A 114 -7.31 -15.86 22.17
C ALA A 114 -6.45 -15.55 20.93
N ASP A 115 -5.62 -16.53 20.54
CA ASP A 115 -4.84 -16.47 19.29
C ASP A 115 -5.74 -16.21 18.08
N VAL A 116 -5.23 -15.40 17.16
CA VAL A 116 -5.91 -15.04 15.93
C VAL A 116 -5.07 -15.43 14.73
N THR A 117 -5.74 -15.94 13.71
CA THR A 117 -5.13 -16.23 12.42
C THR A 117 -5.48 -15.13 11.44
N ALA A 118 -4.47 -14.68 10.69
CA ALA A 118 -4.60 -13.68 9.65
C ALA A 118 -5.58 -14.19 8.59
N PRO A 119 -6.67 -13.46 8.32
CA PRO A 119 -7.57 -13.84 7.25
C PRO A 119 -6.88 -13.56 5.91
N PRO A 120 -7.08 -14.40 4.87
CA PRO A 120 -6.44 -14.17 3.58
C PRO A 120 -6.93 -12.86 2.96
N LEU A 121 -6.08 -12.23 2.14
CA LEU A 121 -6.58 -11.25 1.18
C LEU A 121 -7.56 -11.97 0.24
N ASP A 122 -8.71 -11.38 -0.01
CA ASP A 122 -9.81 -12.00 -0.72
C ASP A 122 -10.39 -11.04 -1.77
N ALA A 123 -11.36 -11.54 -2.53
CA ALA A 123 -12.02 -10.75 -3.57
C ALA A 123 -13.11 -9.81 -3.04
N ALA A 124 -13.19 -9.63 -1.71
CA ALA A 124 -14.10 -8.64 -1.16
C ALA A 124 -13.65 -7.22 -1.52
N GLY A 125 -14.59 -6.29 -1.49
CA GLY A 125 -14.26 -4.87 -1.59
C GLY A 125 -13.51 -4.39 -0.36
N TYR A 126 -12.41 -3.68 -0.58
CA TYR A 126 -11.65 -2.96 0.43
C TYR A 126 -12.11 -1.50 0.38
N PRO A 127 -12.88 -1.03 1.39
CA PRO A 127 -13.22 0.38 1.47
C PRO A 127 -11.94 1.18 1.65
N VAL A 128 -11.75 2.20 0.81
CA VAL A 128 -10.61 3.11 0.88
C VAL A 128 -10.98 4.32 1.71
N VAL A 129 -10.19 4.57 2.76
CA VAL A 129 -10.42 5.65 3.71
C VAL A 129 -9.17 6.53 3.83
N ALA A 130 -9.38 7.82 4.06
CA ALA A 130 -8.30 8.75 4.37
C ALA A 130 -7.81 8.59 5.82
N ASP A 131 -8.73 8.32 6.76
CA ASP A 131 -8.40 8.09 8.17
C ASP A 131 -8.87 6.71 8.65
N PRO A 132 -7.95 5.74 8.85
CA PRO A 132 -8.29 4.42 9.37
C PRO A 132 -8.60 4.41 10.88
N GLY A 133 -8.41 5.53 11.59
CA GLY A 133 -8.59 5.61 13.04
C GLY A 133 -10.01 5.36 13.54
N ASN A 134 -11.00 5.41 12.64
CA ASN A 134 -12.42 5.21 12.96
C ASN A 134 -12.98 3.85 12.45
N LEU A 135 -12.12 2.94 12.00
CA LEU A 135 -12.56 1.62 11.55
C LEU A 135 -13.09 0.79 12.72
N THR A 136 -14.27 0.23 12.55
CA THR A 136 -14.87 -0.69 13.51
C THR A 136 -14.80 -2.10 12.96
N PRO A 137 -14.27 -3.09 13.72
CA PRO A 137 -14.32 -4.49 13.33
C PRO A 137 -15.77 -4.97 13.15
N ASP A 138 -15.98 -5.90 12.23
CA ASP A 138 -17.28 -6.54 12.07
C ASP A 138 -17.62 -7.48 13.25
N ALA A 139 -18.78 -8.13 13.20
CA ALA A 139 -19.23 -9.05 14.24
C ALA A 139 -18.29 -10.25 14.48
N THR A 140 -17.39 -10.54 13.53
CA THR A 140 -16.35 -11.59 13.63
C THR A 140 -15.00 -11.05 14.11
N GLY A 141 -14.91 -9.75 14.38
CA GLY A 141 -13.66 -9.07 14.72
C GLY A 141 -12.77 -8.81 13.51
N ALA A 142 -13.29 -8.89 12.28
CA ALA A 142 -12.52 -8.66 11.07
C ALA A 142 -12.59 -7.19 10.63
N VAL A 143 -11.50 -6.67 10.09
CA VAL A 143 -11.38 -5.34 9.48
C VAL A 143 -10.81 -5.51 8.08
N ARG A 144 -11.47 -4.91 7.09
CA ARG A 144 -10.96 -4.77 5.72
C ARG A 144 -10.86 -3.30 5.39
N VAL A 145 -9.70 -2.87 4.90
CA VAL A 145 -9.49 -1.46 4.54
C VAL A 145 -8.42 -1.34 3.47
N GLY A 146 -8.58 -0.35 2.59
CA GLY A 146 -7.53 0.20 1.77
C GLY A 146 -7.15 1.60 2.23
N ILE A 147 -5.87 1.93 2.15
CA ILE A 147 -5.36 3.28 2.44
C ILE A 147 -4.53 3.66 1.24
N PHE A 148 -4.89 4.72 0.54
CA PHE A 148 -4.24 5.16 -0.68
C PHE A 148 -3.93 6.63 -0.62
N SER A 149 -2.81 7.02 -1.22
CA SER A 149 -2.49 8.42 -1.43
C SER A 149 -1.72 8.63 -2.73
N ALA A 150 -1.82 9.84 -3.28
CA ALA A 150 -0.99 10.27 -4.38
C ALA A 150 0.17 11.12 -3.88
N ASN A 151 1.37 10.72 -4.28
CA ASN A 151 2.63 11.36 -3.95
C ASN A 151 3.29 11.85 -5.23
N GLU A 152 3.88 13.04 -5.16
CA GLU A 152 4.64 13.62 -6.25
C GLU A 152 5.90 14.27 -5.72
N THR A 153 6.97 14.23 -6.50
CA THR A 153 8.15 15.08 -6.29
C THR A 153 8.14 16.24 -7.28
N ASP A 154 8.95 17.28 -7.01
CA ASP A 154 9.26 18.34 -7.98
C ASP A 154 10.59 18.07 -8.73
N ASP A 155 11.02 19.03 -9.56
CA ASP A 155 12.27 18.93 -10.33
C ASP A 155 13.53 18.99 -9.47
N ALA A 156 13.41 19.54 -8.25
CA ALA A 156 14.44 19.54 -7.22
C ALA A 156 14.36 18.30 -6.32
N CYS A 157 13.44 17.37 -6.63
CA CYS A 157 13.26 16.14 -5.90
C CYS A 157 12.77 16.33 -4.46
N VAL A 158 12.04 17.41 -4.23
CA VAL A 158 11.34 17.68 -2.97
C VAL A 158 9.95 17.05 -3.05
N ASP A 159 9.58 16.30 -2.02
CA ASP A 159 8.24 15.73 -1.90
C ASP A 159 7.20 16.85 -1.79
N LYS A 160 6.16 16.75 -2.63
CA LYS A 160 4.94 17.51 -2.43
C LYS A 160 4.09 16.84 -1.34
N ALA A 161 3.26 17.63 -0.68
CA ALA A 161 2.34 17.11 0.32
C ALA A 161 1.46 15.99 -0.26
N SER A 162 1.49 14.79 0.33
CA SER A 162 0.60 13.68 -0.02
C SER A 162 -0.86 14.14 -0.08
N ILE A 163 -1.63 13.59 -1.01
CA ILE A 163 -3.10 13.76 -1.06
C ILE A 163 -3.75 12.40 -0.87
N ASP A 164 -4.55 12.28 0.17
CA ASP A 164 -5.15 11.00 0.53
C ASP A 164 -6.36 10.71 -0.36
N ALA A 165 -6.74 9.44 -0.43
CA ALA A 165 -7.85 8.98 -1.24
C ALA A 165 -8.95 8.34 -0.40
N THR A 166 -10.16 8.34 -0.96
CA THR A 166 -11.32 7.57 -0.49
C THR A 166 -11.90 6.78 -1.65
N GLY A 167 -12.73 5.77 -1.37
CA GLY A 167 -13.41 5.01 -2.42
C GLY A 167 -13.34 3.51 -2.18
N THR A 168 -13.00 2.74 -3.21
CA THR A 168 -12.94 1.27 -3.13
C THR A 168 -11.78 0.69 -3.93
N ALA A 169 -11.26 -0.42 -3.44
CA ALA A 169 -10.33 -1.29 -4.14
C ALA A 169 -10.86 -2.74 -4.11
N THR A 170 -10.65 -3.49 -5.18
CA THR A 170 -11.03 -4.91 -5.23
C THR A 170 -9.86 -5.73 -5.75
N ILE A 171 -9.66 -6.92 -5.20
CA ILE A 171 -8.73 -7.92 -5.76
C ILE A 171 -9.58 -8.95 -6.52
N SER A 172 -9.28 -9.23 -7.77
CA SER A 172 -9.96 -10.27 -8.54
C SER A 172 -9.13 -11.55 -8.68
N ALA A 173 -7.80 -11.43 -8.58
CA ALA A 173 -6.89 -12.57 -8.58
C ALA A 173 -5.61 -12.22 -7.82
N ILE A 174 -5.07 -13.20 -7.11
CA ILE A 174 -3.82 -13.09 -6.35
C ILE A 174 -2.96 -14.33 -6.60
N SER A 175 -1.69 -14.10 -6.95
CA SER A 175 -0.70 -15.15 -7.17
C SER A 175 0.66 -14.69 -6.64
N ALA A 176 1.65 -15.59 -6.69
CA ALA A 176 3.00 -15.29 -6.24
C ALA A 176 3.71 -14.18 -7.04
N ASN A 177 3.24 -13.86 -8.25
CA ASN A 177 3.92 -12.91 -9.16
C ASN A 177 3.00 -11.81 -9.70
N GLU A 178 1.70 -11.93 -9.51
CA GLU A 178 0.70 -11.05 -10.13
C GLU A 178 -0.50 -10.86 -9.21
N ILE A 179 -0.99 -9.62 -9.13
CA ILE A 179 -2.27 -9.26 -8.54
C ILE A 179 -3.12 -8.54 -9.59
N ARG A 180 -4.35 -9.00 -9.77
CA ARG A 180 -5.35 -8.33 -10.60
C ARG A 180 -6.42 -7.73 -9.73
N GLY A 181 -6.93 -6.58 -10.12
CA GLY A 181 -7.96 -5.91 -9.36
C GLY A 181 -8.56 -4.71 -10.07
N SER A 182 -9.30 -3.91 -9.32
CA SER A 182 -9.83 -2.63 -9.77
C SER A 182 -9.77 -1.61 -8.65
N LEU A 183 -9.68 -0.35 -9.04
CA LEU A 183 -9.78 0.80 -8.15
C LEU A 183 -10.91 1.70 -8.60
N ASP A 184 -11.53 2.36 -7.63
CA ASP A 184 -12.35 3.56 -7.82
C ASP A 184 -12.04 4.50 -6.67
N LEU A 185 -11.09 5.42 -6.90
CA LEU A 185 -10.56 6.35 -5.91
C LEU A 185 -11.01 7.78 -6.23
N THR A 186 -11.30 8.54 -5.17
CA THR A 186 -11.44 9.99 -5.20
C THR A 186 -10.45 10.60 -4.21
N PHE A 187 -9.57 11.48 -4.70
CA PHE A 187 -8.56 12.16 -3.89
C PHE A 187 -9.14 13.43 -3.24
N GLU A 188 -8.50 13.89 -2.16
CA GLU A 188 -8.90 15.10 -1.42
C GLU A 188 -8.95 16.37 -2.29
N ASP A 189 -8.18 16.42 -3.38
CA ASP A 189 -8.19 17.52 -4.35
C ASP A 189 -9.32 17.42 -5.40
N GLY A 190 -10.19 16.42 -5.29
CA GLY A 190 -11.28 16.14 -6.23
C GLY A 190 -10.87 15.31 -7.45
N GLY A 191 -9.57 14.97 -7.59
CA GLY A 191 -9.08 14.05 -8.59
C GLY A 191 -9.68 12.65 -8.44
N LYS A 192 -9.65 11.86 -9.51
CA LYS A 192 -10.15 10.47 -9.50
C LYS A 192 -9.15 9.53 -10.11
N LEU A 193 -9.11 8.28 -9.66
CA LEU A 193 -8.36 7.22 -10.34
C LEU A 193 -9.21 5.96 -10.34
N ALA A 194 -9.64 5.50 -11.51
CA ALA A 194 -10.56 4.39 -11.62
C ALA A 194 -10.21 3.46 -12.80
N GLY A 195 -10.52 2.18 -12.63
CA GLY A 195 -10.34 1.15 -13.65
C GLY A 195 -9.64 -0.11 -13.14
N PRO A 196 -9.46 -1.10 -14.02
CA PRO A 196 -8.77 -2.34 -13.69
C PRO A 196 -7.25 -2.15 -13.67
N PHE A 197 -6.56 -2.99 -12.90
CA PHE A 197 -5.11 -3.06 -12.88
C PHE A 197 -4.60 -4.49 -12.90
N VAL A 198 -3.38 -4.64 -13.39
CA VAL A 198 -2.55 -5.85 -13.28
C VAL A 198 -1.22 -5.42 -12.71
N ALA A 199 -0.95 -5.78 -11.45
CA ALA A 199 0.26 -5.43 -10.74
C ALA A 199 1.24 -6.60 -10.72
N THR A 200 2.50 -6.33 -10.99
CA THR A 200 3.60 -7.31 -10.93
C THR A 200 4.38 -7.21 -9.63
N ARG A 201 4.98 -8.31 -9.19
CA ARG A 201 5.66 -8.34 -7.89
C ARG A 201 7.00 -7.59 -7.90
N CYS A 202 7.21 -6.71 -6.94
CA CYS A 202 8.51 -6.17 -6.58
C CYS A 202 9.13 -6.98 -5.42
N ALA A 203 10.45 -7.10 -5.42
CA ALA A 203 11.22 -7.69 -4.33
C ALA A 203 11.39 -6.72 -3.15
N VAL A 204 10.26 -6.30 -2.54
CA VAL A 204 10.23 -5.45 -1.35
C VAL A 204 9.61 -6.24 -0.21
N THR A 205 10.23 -6.19 0.96
CA THR A 205 9.72 -6.82 2.19
C THR A 205 9.28 -5.74 3.18
N TYR A 206 8.23 -5.99 3.93
CA TYR A 206 7.77 -5.13 5.01
C TYR A 206 7.13 -5.98 6.12
N ASP A 207 7.04 -5.43 7.32
CA ASP A 207 6.39 -6.10 8.44
C ASP A 207 4.91 -5.71 8.52
N ALA A 208 4.04 -6.72 8.59
CA ALA A 208 2.60 -6.52 8.69
C ALA A 208 2.14 -6.09 10.10
N CYS A 209 2.92 -6.37 11.16
CA CYS A 209 2.62 -5.96 12.55
C CYS A 209 3.11 -4.55 12.86
N THR A 210 4.28 -4.22 12.36
CA THR A 210 4.80 -2.87 12.36
C THR A 210 5.01 -2.50 10.92
N PRO A 211 4.02 -1.88 10.25
CA PRO A 211 4.29 -1.14 9.04
C PRO A 211 5.09 0.10 9.45
N ALA A 212 6.30 -0.12 9.97
CA ALA A 212 7.38 0.81 9.85
C ALA A 212 7.45 1.17 8.36
N PRO A 213 7.93 2.38 8.03
CA PRO A 213 8.30 2.66 6.65
C PRO A 213 9.15 1.47 6.16
N PRO A 214 8.84 0.84 5.00
CA PRO A 214 9.56 -0.34 4.53
C PRO A 214 11.08 -0.12 4.63
N ILE A 215 11.75 -0.81 5.55
CA ILE A 215 13.21 -0.70 5.71
C ILE A 215 13.84 -1.72 4.77
N CYS A 216 14.34 -1.26 3.63
CA CYS A 216 15.14 -2.08 2.74
C CYS A 216 16.58 -2.16 3.30
N ASN A 217 16.96 -3.27 3.95
CA ASN A 217 18.31 -3.48 4.50
C ASN A 217 19.17 -4.33 3.54
N GLY A 218 20.30 -3.79 3.06
CA GLY A 218 21.33 -4.54 2.32
C GLY A 218 22.50 -3.66 1.87
N THR A 219 23.74 -4.15 2.06
CA THR A 219 24.97 -3.46 1.61
C THR A 219 25.26 -3.80 0.14
N PRO A 220 25.43 -2.82 -0.76
CA PRO A 220 25.72 -3.10 -2.15
C PRO A 220 27.19 -3.50 -2.37
N THR A 221 27.41 -4.58 -3.11
CA THR A 221 28.68 -4.88 -3.77
C THR A 221 28.45 -4.83 -5.28
N CYS A 222 29.13 -3.91 -5.96
CA CYS A 222 29.14 -3.85 -7.43
C CYS A 222 30.08 -4.92 -7.99
N ASN A 223 29.61 -5.71 -8.97
CA ASN A 223 30.46 -6.39 -9.96
C ASN A 223 30.08 -5.88 -11.34
#